data_AF-A0A2H0D3N5-F1
#
_entry.id   AF-A0A2H0D3N5-F1
#
_cell.length_a   1.000
_cell.length_b   1.000
_cell.length_c   1.000
_cell.angle_alpha   90.00
_cell.angle_beta   90.00
_cell.angle_gamma   90.00
#
_symmetry.space_group_name_H-M   'P 1'
#
loop_
_entity.id
_entity.type
_entity.pdbx_description
1 polymer ?
#
loop_
_entity_poly.entity_id
_entity_poly.type
_entity_poly.pdbx_seq_one_letter_code
_entity_poly.pdbx_strand_id
1 'polypeptide(L)'
;MSSLISWQKLKKSNNFSISGIILKPFVLLFSIGILSNLTGCSGCPYSFSGASVPPHLKSVAIPFAEDRSGSGEPRLRELLTEKLTQKFIDDNNLQIAEKSSADAVLECVVVSLSDVPAIVSAGENVASRRITITVQVTFKDLVQRRTVFEKQFSNYGDYSGGISDRNLGIEEAINKISDDILLDTVSGW
;
A
#
# COMPACT_ATOMS: atom_id res chain seq x y z
N MET A 1 5.85 41.54 48.66
CA MET A 1 6.05 42.26 49.94
C MET A 1 4.96 41.78 50.89
N SER A 2 5.36 41.39 52.10
CA SER A 2 4.55 40.88 53.24
C SER A 2 3.60 39.72 52.90
N SER A 3 4.00 38.48 53.15
CA SER A 3 3.88 37.78 54.45
C SER A 3 2.42 37.67 54.90
N LEU A 4 2.00 36.50 55.37
CA LEU A 4 1.46 36.33 56.71
C LEU A 4 0.98 34.88 56.91
N ILE A 5 1.68 34.24 57.84
CA ILE A 5 1.11 33.54 59.00
C ILE A 5 0.72 32.06 58.82
N SER A 6 1.65 31.28 59.36
CA SER A 6 1.63 29.93 59.91
C SER A 6 0.73 29.74 61.14
N TRP A 7 0.74 28.49 61.62
CA TRP A 7 0.33 27.97 62.95
C TRP A 7 -1.08 27.37 62.95
N GLN A 8 -1.26 26.05 62.79
CA GLN A 8 -0.85 24.99 63.72
C GLN A 8 -1.06 25.38 65.20
N LYS A 9 -2.10 24.83 65.83
CA LYS A 9 -2.09 24.23 67.18
C LYS A 9 -3.49 23.64 67.44
N LEU A 10 -3.58 22.32 67.65
CA LEU A 10 -3.79 21.68 68.97
C LEU A 10 -5.21 21.92 69.52
N LYS A 11 -5.99 20.97 70.05
CA LYS A 11 -5.85 19.54 70.38
C LYS A 11 -7.21 19.15 70.98
N LYS A 12 -7.57 17.86 70.86
CA LYS A 12 -8.25 17.05 71.90
C LYS A 12 -9.74 17.33 72.20
N SER A 13 -10.56 16.29 72.03
CA SER A 13 -11.52 15.74 73.02
C SER A 13 -12.51 14.84 72.27
N ASN A 14 -12.25 13.54 72.21
CA ASN A 14 -12.94 12.51 73.01
C ASN A 14 -14.42 12.28 72.64
N ASN A 15 -14.63 11.19 71.90
CA ASN A 15 -15.61 10.12 72.09
C ASN A 15 -17.13 10.38 72.14
N PHE A 16 -17.79 9.47 71.42
CA PHE A 16 -19.14 8.90 71.65
C PHE A 16 -20.35 9.69 71.16
N SER A 17 -20.94 9.29 70.03
CA SER A 17 -21.92 8.20 69.97
C SER A 17 -22.51 8.12 68.56
N ILE A 18 -22.72 6.90 68.08
CA ILE A 18 -23.25 6.57 66.76
C ILE A 18 -24.75 6.39 66.92
N SER A 19 -25.56 7.17 66.21
CA SER A 19 -26.98 6.87 66.05
C SER A 19 -27.42 7.14 64.62
N GLY A 20 -27.45 6.06 63.84
CA GLY A 20 -28.53 5.74 62.92
C GLY A 20 -28.71 6.65 61.70
N ILE A 21 -27.99 6.36 60.61
CA ILE A 21 -28.52 6.58 59.27
C ILE A 21 -28.36 5.26 58.51
N ILE A 22 -29.44 4.49 58.46
CA ILE A 22 -29.58 3.27 57.67
C ILE A 22 -29.62 3.70 56.19
N LEU A 23 -28.45 3.77 55.55
CA LEU A 23 -28.36 3.93 54.10
C LEU A 23 -28.24 2.54 53.48
N LYS A 24 -29.26 2.15 52.71
CA LYS A 24 -29.49 0.81 52.17
C LYS A 24 -28.28 0.32 51.33
N PRO A 25 -27.85 -0.96 51.46
CA PRO A 25 -26.67 -1.50 50.77
C PRO A 25 -26.84 -1.61 49.24
N PHE A 26 -28.04 -1.37 48.73
CA PHE A 26 -28.37 -1.54 47.31
C PHE A 26 -27.85 -0.41 46.40
N VAL A 27 -27.62 0.79 46.94
CA VAL A 27 -27.16 1.95 46.14
C VAL A 27 -25.63 1.99 46.00
N LEU A 28 -24.90 1.40 46.94
CA LEU A 28 -23.43 1.32 46.89
C LEU A 28 -22.92 0.27 45.87
N LEU A 29 -23.74 -0.72 45.50
CA LEU A 29 -23.41 -1.69 44.45
C LEU A 29 -23.54 -1.11 43.03
N PHE A 30 -24.30 -0.03 42.84
CA PHE A 30 -24.45 0.62 41.53
C PHE A 30 -23.27 1.54 41.18
N SER A 31 -22.58 2.08 42.19
CA SER A 31 -21.44 3.00 42.00
C SER A 31 -20.08 2.30 41.91
N ILE A 32 -19.97 1.01 42.25
CA ILE A 32 -18.74 0.21 42.08
C ILE A 32 -18.72 -0.53 40.73
N GLY A 33 -19.88 -0.70 40.07
CA GLY A 33 -20.00 -1.35 38.75
C GLY A 33 -19.62 -0.49 37.54
N ILE A 34 -19.29 0.79 37.73
CA ILE A 34 -18.93 1.72 36.64
C ILE A 34 -17.41 1.87 36.46
N LEU A 35 -16.58 1.33 37.36
CA LEU A 35 -15.12 1.46 37.28
C LEU A 35 -14.40 0.21 36.72
N SER A 36 -15.14 -0.83 36.31
CA SER A 36 -14.58 -2.14 35.91
C SER A 36 -14.66 -2.44 34.40
N ASN A 37 -14.78 -1.43 33.53
CA ASN A 37 -14.79 -1.60 32.06
C ASN A 37 -13.58 -0.96 31.35
N LEU A 38 -12.41 -0.93 31.98
CA LEU A 38 -11.19 -0.31 31.41
C LEU A 38 -9.93 -1.18 31.50
N THR A 39 -10.09 -2.50 31.60
CA THR A 39 -8.98 -3.45 31.56
C THR A 39 -9.34 -4.61 30.63
N GLY A 40 -9.11 -4.43 29.32
CA GLY A 40 -9.49 -5.48 28.38
C GLY A 40 -9.29 -5.17 26.89
N CYS A 41 -8.40 -4.26 26.52
CA CYS A 41 -7.75 -4.32 25.21
C CYS A 41 -6.24 -4.25 25.46
N SER A 42 -5.71 -5.31 26.09
CA SER A 42 -4.35 -5.74 25.80
C SER A 42 -4.27 -5.83 24.29
N GLY A 43 -3.68 -4.80 23.68
CA GLY A 43 -3.43 -4.75 22.27
C GLY A 43 -2.82 -6.09 21.88
N CYS A 44 -3.54 -6.85 21.06
CA CYS A 44 -2.82 -7.58 20.05
C CYS A 44 -1.95 -6.51 19.39
N PRO A 45 -0.61 -6.57 19.45
CA PRO A 45 0.11 -6.01 18.35
C PRO A 45 -0.43 -6.80 17.17
N TYR A 46 -1.42 -6.24 16.47
CA TYR A 46 -1.57 -6.48 15.06
C TYR A 46 -0.25 -5.93 14.49
N SER A 47 0.81 -6.72 14.66
CA SER A 47 1.96 -6.65 13.82
C SER A 47 1.42 -7.17 12.50
N PHE A 48 0.83 -6.23 11.78
CA PHE A 48 0.67 -6.32 10.35
C PHE A 48 2.11 -6.30 9.83
N SER A 49 2.80 -7.43 9.96
CA SER A 49 3.89 -7.77 9.05
C SER A 49 3.22 -8.03 7.71
N GLY A 50 2.57 -7.00 7.16
CA GLY A 50 2.07 -7.02 5.80
C GLY A 50 3.26 -7.39 4.96
N ALA A 51 3.09 -8.44 4.13
CA ALA A 51 4.09 -8.99 3.25
C ALA A 51 5.04 -7.87 2.79
N SER A 52 6.21 -7.86 3.41
CA SER A 52 7.23 -6.84 3.21
C SER A 52 8.38 -7.53 2.54
N VAL A 53 8.94 -6.86 1.55
CA VAL A 53 10.11 -7.33 0.84
C VAL A 53 11.17 -7.84 1.84
N PRO A 54 11.77 -9.02 1.63
CA PRO A 54 12.72 -9.63 2.54
C PRO A 54 13.83 -8.66 2.92
N PRO A 55 14.35 -8.73 4.16
CA PRO A 55 15.30 -7.74 4.68
C PRO A 55 16.64 -7.70 3.93
N HIS A 56 16.96 -8.73 3.15
CA HIS A 56 18.15 -8.78 2.31
C HIS A 56 17.98 -8.10 0.95
N LEU A 57 16.74 -7.81 0.52
CA LEU A 57 16.45 -7.10 -0.72
C LEU A 57 16.16 -5.63 -0.41
N LYS A 58 17.13 -4.76 -0.68
CA LYS A 58 16.99 -3.31 -0.44
C LYS A 58 16.95 -2.52 -1.74
N SER A 59 17.49 -3.10 -2.80
CA SER A 59 17.64 -2.45 -4.08
C SER A 59 17.16 -3.30 -5.24
N VAL A 60 16.62 -2.65 -6.27
CA VAL A 60 16.14 -3.28 -7.49
C VAL A 60 16.72 -2.56 -8.71
N ALA A 61 17.17 -3.35 -9.68
CA ALA A 61 17.49 -2.85 -11.01
C ALA A 61 16.33 -3.16 -11.96
N ILE A 62 15.93 -2.15 -12.75
CA ILE A 62 14.93 -2.25 -13.80
C ILE A 62 15.65 -2.02 -15.13
N PRO A 63 16.12 -3.08 -15.82
CA PRO A 63 16.71 -2.95 -17.14
C PRO A 63 15.70 -2.42 -18.15
N PHE A 64 16.23 -1.89 -19.25
CA PHE A 64 15.40 -1.43 -20.36
C PHE A 64 14.52 -2.56 -20.89
N ALA A 65 13.21 -2.31 -21.01
CA ALA A 65 12.25 -3.32 -21.44
C ALA A 65 12.48 -3.78 -22.89
N GLU A 66 12.21 -5.05 -23.15
CA GLU A 66 12.18 -5.59 -24.52
C GLU A 66 10.77 -5.52 -25.10
N ASP A 67 10.67 -5.40 -26.44
CA ASP A 67 9.40 -5.54 -27.16
C ASP A 67 9.45 -6.75 -28.07
N ARG A 68 8.55 -7.71 -27.82
CA ARG A 68 8.31 -8.89 -28.65
C ARG A 68 6.87 -8.93 -29.18
N SER A 69 6.11 -7.84 -29.01
CA SER A 69 4.72 -7.73 -29.48
C SER A 69 4.60 -7.60 -31.00
N GLY A 70 5.65 -7.11 -31.66
CA GLY A 70 5.60 -6.81 -33.10
C GLY A 70 4.64 -5.66 -33.45
N SER A 71 4.19 -4.87 -32.48
CA SER A 71 3.23 -3.79 -32.67
C SER A 71 3.79 -2.58 -33.42
N GLY A 72 5.12 -2.41 -33.42
CA GLY A 72 5.80 -1.28 -34.05
C GLY A 72 5.60 0.05 -33.31
N GLU A 73 5.13 0.01 -32.05
CA GLU A 73 4.95 1.21 -31.21
C GLU A 73 6.32 1.73 -30.72
N PRO A 74 6.82 2.89 -31.20
CA PRO A 74 8.22 3.27 -31.01
C PRO A 74 8.61 3.59 -29.58
N ARG A 75 7.66 4.00 -28.73
CA ARG A 75 7.92 4.46 -27.34
C ARG A 75 7.47 3.47 -26.27
N LEU A 76 6.98 2.30 -26.65
CA LEU A 76 6.34 1.36 -25.72
C LEU A 76 7.28 0.87 -24.63
N ARG A 77 8.52 0.55 -25.00
CA ARG A 77 9.55 0.03 -24.09
C ARG A 77 10.07 1.11 -23.15
N GLU A 78 10.32 2.28 -23.72
CA GLU A 78 10.77 3.48 -23.01
C GLU A 78 9.74 3.86 -21.95
N LEU A 79 8.48 3.98 -22.37
CA LEU A 79 7.37 4.36 -21.49
C LEU A 79 7.13 3.33 -20.38
N LEU A 80 7.15 2.02 -20.68
CA LEU A 80 7.05 0.98 -19.66
C LEU A 80 8.18 1.09 -18.62
N THR A 81 9.42 1.24 -19.09
CA THR A 81 10.60 1.33 -18.22
C THR A 81 10.55 2.58 -17.35
N GLU A 82 10.20 3.74 -17.93
CA GLU A 82 10.05 5.01 -17.22
C GLU A 82 8.96 4.93 -16.15
N LYS A 83 7.76 4.44 -16.50
CA LYS A 83 6.65 4.33 -15.55
C LYS A 83 6.95 3.36 -14.41
N LEU A 84 7.49 2.18 -14.73
CA LEU A 84 7.92 1.23 -13.69
C LEU A 84 8.96 1.86 -12.76
N THR A 85 9.99 2.50 -13.33
CA THR A 85 11.03 3.16 -12.53
C THR A 85 10.44 4.21 -11.59
N GLN A 86 9.54 5.06 -12.09
CA GLN A 86 8.85 6.05 -11.25
C GLN A 86 8.02 5.40 -10.15
N LYS A 87 7.25 4.35 -10.45
CA LYS A 87 6.43 3.64 -9.44
C LYS A 87 7.27 3.08 -8.29
N PHE A 88 8.42 2.48 -8.59
CA PHE A 88 9.32 1.95 -7.57
C PHE A 88 10.01 3.07 -6.76
N ILE A 89 10.34 4.20 -7.39
CA ILE A 89 10.85 5.39 -6.68
C ILE A 89 9.79 5.94 -5.72
N ASP A 90 8.54 6.07 -6.19
CA ASP A 90 7.43 6.63 -5.42
C ASP A 90 7.04 5.74 -4.23
N ASP A 91 7.06 4.42 -4.42
CA ASP A 91 6.73 3.43 -3.38
C ASP A 91 7.85 3.27 -2.33
N ASN A 92 9.10 3.45 -2.74
CA ASN A 92 10.27 3.53 -1.86
C ASN A 92 10.57 2.25 -1.02
N ASN A 93 9.87 1.13 -1.24
CA ASN A 93 10.20 -0.15 -0.59
C ASN A 93 11.52 -0.75 -1.09
N LEU A 94 11.87 -0.50 -2.36
CA LEU A 94 13.11 -0.96 -3.01
C LEU A 94 13.79 0.21 -3.71
N GLN A 95 15.05 0.47 -3.36
CA GLN A 95 15.84 1.56 -3.95
C GLN A 95 16.25 1.21 -5.38
N ILE A 96 16.11 2.15 -6.31
CA ILE A 96 16.61 1.95 -7.68
C ILE A 96 18.15 1.95 -7.66
N ALA A 97 18.74 0.88 -8.20
CA ALA A 97 20.18 0.72 -8.34
C ALA A 97 20.55 0.21 -9.74
N GLU A 98 21.83 0.32 -10.08
CA GLU A 98 22.34 -0.31 -11.30
C GLU A 98 22.35 -1.83 -11.18
N LYS A 99 22.23 -2.53 -12.31
CA LYS A 99 22.24 -4.01 -12.35
C LYS A 99 23.47 -4.64 -11.70
N SER A 100 24.60 -3.92 -11.65
CA SER A 100 25.86 -4.37 -11.04
C SER A 100 25.86 -4.38 -9.52
N SER A 101 25.01 -3.54 -8.88
CA SER A 101 24.98 -3.32 -7.44
C SER A 101 23.62 -3.61 -6.79
N ALA A 102 22.60 -3.95 -7.59
CA ALA A 102 21.26 -4.25 -7.11
C ALA A 102 21.15 -5.65 -6.45
N ASP A 103 20.29 -5.76 -5.45
CA ASP A 103 19.97 -7.03 -4.77
C ASP A 103 18.96 -7.87 -5.57
N ALA A 104 18.12 -7.21 -6.36
CA ALA A 104 17.13 -7.84 -7.23
C ALA A 104 17.11 -7.22 -8.63
N VAL A 105 16.58 -7.95 -9.60
CA VAL A 105 16.38 -7.49 -10.98
C VAL A 105 14.95 -7.77 -11.40
N LEU A 106 14.30 -6.76 -11.98
CA LEU A 106 12.97 -6.84 -12.57
C LEU A 106 13.07 -6.76 -14.10
N GLU A 107 13.01 -7.91 -14.77
CA GLU A 107 13.09 -7.99 -16.24
C GLU A 107 11.67 -7.95 -16.83
N CYS A 108 11.46 -7.08 -17.83
CA CYS A 108 10.17 -6.87 -18.47
C CYS A 108 10.25 -7.06 -19.98
N VAL A 109 9.31 -7.82 -20.54
CA VAL A 109 9.18 -8.08 -21.97
C VAL A 109 7.74 -7.85 -22.38
N VAL A 110 7.49 -6.90 -23.27
CA VAL A 110 6.16 -6.70 -23.86
C VAL A 110 5.88 -7.85 -24.83
N VAL A 111 4.84 -8.63 -24.56
CA VAL A 111 4.47 -9.81 -25.34
C VAL A 111 3.41 -9.49 -26.38
N SER A 112 2.49 -8.58 -26.07
CA SER A 112 1.41 -8.23 -27.00
C SER A 112 0.91 -6.80 -26.78
N LEU A 113 0.43 -6.19 -27.86
CA LEU A 113 -0.37 -4.97 -27.85
C LEU A 113 -1.48 -5.17 -28.88
N SER A 114 -2.72 -5.14 -28.42
CA SER A 114 -3.91 -5.32 -29.26
C SER A 114 -4.81 -4.09 -29.15
N ASP A 115 -5.39 -3.69 -30.27
CA ASP A 115 -6.23 -2.50 -30.39
C ASP A 115 -7.57 -2.88 -31.03
N VAL A 116 -8.61 -2.99 -30.21
CA VAL A 116 -9.92 -3.51 -30.60
C VAL A 116 -11.02 -2.49 -30.32
N PRO A 117 -12.09 -2.40 -31.14
CA PRO A 117 -13.25 -1.59 -30.81
C PRO A 117 -13.85 -2.02 -29.46
N ALA A 118 -14.14 -1.08 -28.57
CA ALA A 118 -14.87 -1.36 -27.35
C ALA A 118 -16.35 -1.61 -27.69
N ILE A 119 -16.94 -2.65 -27.09
CA ILE A 119 -18.37 -2.96 -27.30
C ILE A 119 -19.19 -1.91 -26.54
N VAL A 120 -19.79 -0.97 -27.27
CA VAL A 120 -20.66 0.06 -26.71
C VAL A 120 -22.06 -0.53 -26.53
N SER A 121 -22.63 -0.43 -25.32
CA SER A 121 -24.04 -0.78 -25.09
C SER A 121 -24.96 0.23 -25.80
N ALA A 122 -26.07 -0.26 -26.36
CA ALA A 122 -26.95 0.50 -27.24
C ALA A 122 -27.46 1.79 -26.59
N GLY A 123 -26.97 2.95 -27.04
CA GLY A 123 -27.45 4.26 -26.60
C GLY A 123 -26.46 5.42 -26.78
N GLU A 124 -25.15 5.14 -26.78
CA GLU A 124 -24.12 6.18 -26.91
C GLU A 124 -23.36 6.07 -28.23
N ASN A 125 -23.41 7.15 -29.03
CA ASN A 125 -22.65 7.31 -30.28
C ASN A 125 -21.18 7.68 -30.00
N VAL A 126 -20.47 6.91 -29.17
CA VAL A 126 -19.03 7.09 -28.97
C VAL A 126 -18.32 5.83 -29.45
N ALA A 127 -17.63 5.92 -30.59
CA ALA A 127 -16.74 4.87 -31.06
C ALA A 127 -15.49 4.83 -30.17
N SER A 128 -15.60 4.13 -29.03
CA SER A 128 -14.48 3.87 -28.13
C SER A 128 -13.66 2.67 -28.62
N ARG A 129 -12.35 2.72 -28.41
CA ARG A 129 -11.39 1.66 -28.72
C ARG A 129 -10.61 1.31 -27.46
N ARG A 130 -10.27 0.04 -27.34
CA ARG A 130 -9.54 -0.51 -26.20
C ARG A 130 -8.17 -1.01 -26.66
N ILE A 131 -7.13 -0.49 -26.04
CA ILE A 131 -5.78 -1.03 -26.17
C ILE A 131 -5.51 -1.94 -24.98
N THR A 132 -5.20 -3.20 -25.25
CA THR A 132 -4.77 -4.17 -24.25
C THR A 132 -3.31 -4.50 -24.46
N ILE A 133 -2.51 -4.35 -23.40
CA ILE A 133 -1.07 -4.63 -23.40
C ILE A 133 -0.84 -5.81 -22.46
N THR A 134 -0.01 -6.76 -22.89
CA THR A 134 0.46 -7.86 -22.05
C THR A 134 1.97 -7.81 -21.91
N VAL A 135 2.46 -7.85 -20.67
CA VAL A 135 3.88 -7.81 -20.32
C VAL A 135 4.22 -9.07 -19.53
N GLN A 136 5.23 -9.80 -19.99
CA GLN A 136 5.88 -10.87 -19.24
C GLN A 136 6.92 -10.24 -18.32
N VAL A 137 6.84 -10.56 -17.03
CA VAL A 137 7.73 -10.02 -16.01
C VAL A 137 8.39 -11.17 -15.27
N THR A 138 9.69 -11.02 -15.05
CA THR A 138 10.51 -11.96 -14.30
C THR A 138 11.25 -11.20 -13.22
N PHE A 139 10.94 -11.50 -11.96
CA PHE A 139 11.59 -10.89 -10.81
C PHE A 139 12.58 -11.89 -10.20
N LYS A 140 13.85 -11.49 -10.13
CA LYS A 140 14.96 -12.32 -9.69
C LYS A 140 15.63 -11.74 -8.45
N ASP A 141 15.83 -12.58 -7.46
CA ASP A 141 16.66 -12.30 -6.29
C ASP A 141 18.10 -12.70 -6.62
N LEU A 142 19.00 -11.70 -6.70
CA LEU A 142 20.41 -11.92 -7.01
C LEU A 142 21.22 -12.39 -5.80
N VAL A 143 20.76 -12.08 -4.58
CA VAL A 143 21.40 -12.47 -3.33
C VAL A 143 21.26 -13.97 -3.10
N GLN A 144 20.04 -14.49 -3.26
CA GLN A 144 19.72 -15.92 -3.12
C GLN A 144 19.79 -16.68 -4.44
N ARG A 145 20.00 -15.97 -5.57
CA ARG A 145 20.10 -16.55 -6.93
C ARG A 145 18.89 -17.39 -7.31
N ARG A 146 17.69 -16.86 -7.06
CA ARG A 146 16.44 -17.53 -7.41
C ARG A 146 15.50 -16.59 -8.16
N THR A 147 14.67 -17.17 -9.01
CA THR A 147 13.51 -16.45 -9.55
C THR A 147 12.43 -16.44 -8.47
N VAL A 148 11.97 -15.24 -8.10
CA VAL A 148 10.90 -15.05 -7.11
C VAL A 148 9.56 -15.34 -7.77
N PHE A 149 9.31 -14.71 -8.92
CA PHE A 149 8.17 -15.02 -9.77
C PHE A 149 8.48 -14.76 -11.24
N GLU A 150 7.71 -15.43 -12.10
CA GLU A 150 7.67 -15.20 -13.53
C GLU A 150 6.22 -15.31 -13.98
N LYS A 151 5.61 -14.20 -14.40
CA LYS A 151 4.20 -14.18 -14.79
C LYS A 151 3.87 -13.04 -15.77
N GLN A 152 2.70 -13.16 -16.39
CA GLN A 152 2.18 -12.16 -17.31
C GLN A 152 1.20 -11.23 -16.60
N PHE A 153 1.34 -9.94 -16.88
CA PHE A 153 0.43 -8.89 -16.47
C PHE A 153 -0.24 -8.35 -17.72
N SER A 154 -1.56 -8.20 -17.67
CA SER A 154 -2.33 -7.70 -18.80
C SER A 154 -3.32 -6.68 -18.30
N ASN A 155 -3.29 -5.48 -18.89
CA ASN A 155 -4.25 -4.44 -18.59
C ASN A 155 -4.57 -3.63 -19.84
N TYR A 156 -5.54 -2.73 -19.73
CA TYR A 156 -6.05 -1.98 -20.86
C TYR A 156 -6.30 -0.51 -20.54
N GLY A 157 -6.29 0.30 -21.59
CA GLY A 157 -6.74 1.68 -21.60
C GLY A 157 -7.71 1.90 -22.75
N ASP A 158 -8.72 2.72 -22.50
CA ASP A 158 -9.77 3.04 -23.47
C ASP A 158 -9.52 4.44 -24.04
N TYR A 159 -9.79 4.63 -25.32
CA TYR A 159 -9.66 5.92 -25.98
C TYR A 159 -10.73 6.10 -27.05
N SER A 160 -11.18 7.34 -27.23
CA SER A 160 -12.26 7.70 -28.16
C SER A 160 -11.82 8.86 -29.05
N GLY A 161 -10.81 8.63 -29.90
CA GLY A 161 -10.32 9.67 -30.81
C GLY A 161 -9.05 9.31 -31.57
N GLY A 162 -8.27 10.34 -31.89
CA GLY A 162 -7.12 10.24 -32.80
C GLY A 162 -5.86 9.65 -32.16
N ILE A 163 -4.71 9.85 -32.81
CA ILE A 163 -3.41 9.33 -32.35
C ILE A 163 -3.05 9.83 -30.93
N SER A 164 -3.38 11.09 -30.60
CA SER A 164 -3.11 11.63 -29.26
C SER A 164 -3.85 10.84 -28.17
N ASP A 165 -5.13 10.55 -28.39
CA ASP A 165 -5.96 9.82 -27.43
C ASP A 165 -5.54 8.36 -27.35
N ARG A 166 -5.08 7.79 -28.47
CA ARG A 166 -4.47 6.45 -28.51
C ARG A 166 -3.27 6.36 -27.58
N ASN A 167 -2.39 7.37 -27.58
CA ASN A 167 -1.23 7.40 -26.71
C ASN A 167 -1.62 7.47 -25.23
N LEU A 168 -2.69 8.22 -24.91
CA LEU A 168 -3.24 8.25 -23.55
C LEU A 168 -3.76 6.87 -23.11
N GLY A 169 -4.42 6.12 -24.01
CA GLY A 169 -4.86 4.75 -23.73
C GLY A 169 -3.69 3.79 -23.48
N ILE A 170 -2.58 3.92 -24.24
CA ILE A 170 -1.35 3.16 -24.00
C ILE A 170 -0.75 3.51 -22.63
N GLU A 171 -0.64 4.80 -22.33
CA GLU A 171 -0.12 5.28 -21.04
C GLU A 171 -0.97 4.77 -19.87
N GLU A 172 -2.29 4.78 -20.00
CA GLU A 172 -3.21 4.27 -18.99
C GLU A 172 -2.99 2.76 -18.75
N ALA A 173 -2.94 1.96 -19.83
CA ALA A 173 -2.68 0.53 -19.73
C ALA A 173 -1.34 0.23 -19.04
N ILE A 174 -0.28 0.94 -19.43
CA ILE A 174 1.06 0.81 -18.84
C ILE A 174 1.07 1.22 -17.37
N ASN A 175 0.39 2.30 -17.00
CA ASN A 175 0.30 2.75 -15.62
C ASN A 175 -0.34 1.65 -14.74
N LYS A 176 -1.46 1.08 -15.18
CA LYS A 176 -2.13 0.00 -14.44
C LYS A 176 -1.27 -1.26 -14.35
N ILE A 177 -0.62 -1.66 -15.44
CA ILE A 177 0.33 -2.80 -15.44
C ILE A 177 1.47 -2.53 -14.46
N SER A 178 1.99 -1.30 -14.41
CA SER A 178 3.09 -0.93 -13.52
C SER A 178 2.66 -1.00 -12.05
N ASP A 179 1.43 -0.58 -11.74
CA ASP A 179 0.83 -0.73 -10.40
C ASP A 179 0.66 -2.21 -10.02
N ASP A 180 0.15 -3.04 -10.93
CA ASP A 180 -0.03 -4.47 -10.69
C ASP A 180 1.33 -5.17 -10.45
N ILE A 181 2.36 -4.81 -11.22
CA ILE A 181 3.73 -5.35 -11.07
C ILE A 181 4.34 -4.95 -9.73
N LEU A 182 4.23 -3.67 -9.38
CA LEU A 182 4.73 -3.16 -8.11
C LEU A 182 4.06 -3.90 -6.94
N LEU A 183 2.73 -3.96 -6.96
CA LEU A 183 1.93 -4.63 -5.94
C LEU A 183 2.37 -6.07 -5.75
N ASP A 184 2.53 -6.83 -6.84
CA ASP A 184 2.97 -8.22 -6.74
C ASP A 184 4.41 -8.36 -6.25
N THR A 185 5.28 -7.42 -6.61
CA THR A 185 6.69 -7.41 -6.17
C THR A 185 6.81 -7.17 -4.68
N VAL A 186 6.00 -6.29 -4.11
CA VAL A 186 6.05 -5.98 -2.68
C VAL A 186 5.22 -6.95 -1.83
N SER A 187 4.16 -7.54 -2.39
CA SER A 187 3.25 -8.44 -1.65
C SER A 187 3.52 -9.93 -1.83
N GLY A 188 4.34 -10.34 -2.80
CA GLY A 188 4.58 -11.75 -3.16
C GLY A 188 5.49 -12.54 -2.19
N TRP A 189 5.49 -12.21 -0.90
CA TRP A 189 6.43 -12.72 0.12
C TRP A 189 5.77 -13.42 1.29
#